data_AF-A0A316Q8A3-F1
#
_entry.id   AF-A0A316Q8A3-F1
#
_cell.length_a   1.000
_cell.length_b   1.000
_cell.length_c   1.000
_cell.angle_alpha   90.00
_cell.angle_beta   90.00
_cell.angle_gamma   90.00
#
_symmetry.space_group_name_H-M   'P 1'
#
loop_
_entity.id
_entity.type
_entity.pdbx_description
1 polymer ?
#
loop_
_entity_poly.entity_id
_entity_poly.type
_entity_poly.pdbx_seq_one_letter_code
_entity_poly.pdbx_strand_id
1 'polypeptide(L)'
;MKVNFQKIKNFLTIKNSCDNIQLIKKFFIKGGRSLKVYARIRSYIDQHGIDADAVAYKAGIPPAVFKKMLHGRRTIYSDEYKAICEALDVGAETFLDIKLA
;
A
#
# COMPACT_ATOMS: atom_id res chain seq x y z
N MET A 1 26.11 -18.61 -23.36
CA MET A 1 26.02 -17.15 -23.17
C MET A 1 25.57 -16.90 -21.74
N LYS A 2 26.50 -16.56 -20.83
CA LYS A 2 26.23 -16.38 -19.39
C LYS A 2 25.99 -14.91 -19.12
N VAL A 3 24.78 -14.53 -18.71
CA VAL A 3 24.47 -13.15 -18.32
C VAL A 3 25.00 -12.93 -16.90
N ASN A 4 25.72 -11.82 -16.72
CA ASN A 4 26.58 -11.51 -15.58
C ASN A 4 25.76 -10.92 -14.40
N PHE A 5 25.82 -11.60 -13.25
CA PHE A 5 25.07 -11.31 -12.02
C PHE A 5 25.68 -10.17 -11.15
N GLN A 6 26.73 -9.48 -11.58
CA GLN A 6 27.31 -8.36 -10.81
C GLN A 6 26.48 -7.05 -10.86
N LYS A 7 25.50 -6.92 -11.77
CA LYS A 7 24.67 -5.70 -11.89
C LYS A 7 23.54 -5.59 -10.86
N ILE A 8 23.29 -6.65 -10.09
CA ILE A 8 22.14 -6.76 -9.18
C ILE A 8 22.50 -6.41 -7.72
N LYS A 9 23.77 -6.07 -7.43
CA LYS A 9 24.23 -5.84 -6.06
C LYS A 9 24.27 -4.39 -5.59
N ASN A 10 23.81 -3.42 -6.40
CA ASN A 10 24.01 -1.99 -6.07
C ASN A 10 22.75 -1.11 -6.14
N PHE A 11 21.55 -1.69 -6.12
CA PHE A 11 20.30 -0.93 -5.96
C PHE A 11 19.76 -0.99 -4.52
N LEU A 12 20.55 -1.52 -3.58
CA LEU A 12 20.28 -1.50 -2.14
C LEU A 12 20.92 -0.28 -1.44
N THR A 13 21.35 0.74 -2.19
CA THR A 13 22.14 1.87 -1.68
C THR A 13 21.68 3.24 -2.22
N ILE A 14 20.37 3.50 -2.23
CA ILE A 14 19.86 4.89 -2.29
C ILE A 14 19.16 5.18 -0.96
N LYS A 15 19.95 5.51 0.07
CA LYS A 15 19.44 6.23 1.23
C LYS A 15 19.22 7.69 0.83
N ASN A 16 17.95 8.10 0.88
CA ASN A 16 17.44 9.44 1.14
C ASN A 16 18.12 10.64 0.46
N SER A 17 17.52 11.12 -0.64
CA SER A 17 17.29 12.55 -0.81
C SER A 17 16.08 12.75 -1.73
N CYS A 18 15.22 13.66 -1.31
CA CYS A 18 14.11 14.27 -2.04
C CYS A 18 14.33 14.31 -3.55
N ASP A 19 13.35 13.82 -4.33
CA ASP A 19 12.67 14.60 -5.38
C ASP A 19 11.87 13.72 -6.35
N ASN A 20 10.65 13.37 -5.91
CA ASN A 20 9.47 13.63 -6.72
C ASN A 20 8.30 14.02 -5.81
N ILE A 21 8.51 15.14 -5.12
CA ILE A 21 7.67 15.69 -4.05
C ILE A 21 6.61 16.62 -4.67
N GLN A 22 5.75 16.07 -5.53
CA GLN A 22 4.54 16.78 -5.97
C GLN A 22 3.25 16.05 -5.55
N LEU A 23 3.20 14.71 -5.55
CA LEU A 23 1.99 14.00 -5.13
C LEU A 23 1.81 13.92 -3.60
N ILE A 24 2.90 13.82 -2.84
CA ILE A 24 2.86 13.61 -1.38
C ILE A 24 2.53 14.88 -0.59
N LYS A 25 2.71 16.07 -1.21
CA LYS A 25 2.43 17.37 -0.56
C LYS A 25 0.95 17.65 -0.36
N LYS A 26 0.04 17.01 -1.11
CA LYS A 26 -1.40 17.24 -0.96
C LYS A 26 -2.02 16.50 0.22
N PHE A 27 -1.42 15.38 0.64
CA PHE A 27 -1.94 14.56 1.75
C PHE A 27 -1.41 14.98 3.14
N PHE A 28 -0.29 15.71 3.21
CA PHE A 28 0.39 16.03 4.46
C PHE A 28 -0.03 17.36 5.10
N ILE A 29 -1.17 17.95 4.73
CA ILE A 29 -1.57 19.26 5.26
C ILE A 29 -2.61 19.11 6.38
N LYS A 30 -2.11 19.43 7.60
CA LYS A 30 -2.79 19.79 8.86
C LYS A 30 -3.21 18.67 9.82
N GLY A 31 -2.35 18.49 10.84
CA GLY A 31 -2.75 18.06 12.18
C GLY A 31 -2.72 16.56 12.40
N GLY A 32 -1.82 16.11 13.28
CA GLY A 32 -1.53 14.71 13.59
C GLY A 32 -2.78 13.83 13.74
N ARG A 33 -3.06 13.03 12.71
CA ARG A 33 -4.00 11.91 12.77
C ARG A 33 -3.27 10.72 12.18
N SER A 34 -3.03 9.68 12.98
CA SER A 34 -2.60 8.38 12.50
C SER A 34 -3.57 7.94 11.40
N LEU A 35 -3.13 7.96 10.15
CA LEU A 35 -4.00 7.60 9.03
C LEU A 35 -4.32 6.11 9.15
N LYS A 36 -5.59 5.76 9.30
CA LYS A 36 -6.02 4.38 9.45
C LYS A 36 -5.65 3.58 8.19
N VAL A 37 -5.20 2.34 8.36
CA VAL A 37 -4.70 1.45 7.30
C VAL A 37 -5.64 1.39 6.09
N TYR A 38 -6.95 1.26 6.33
CA TYR A 38 -7.94 1.21 5.24
C TYR A 38 -7.95 2.47 4.36
N ALA A 39 -7.67 3.65 4.92
CA ALA A 39 -7.66 4.90 4.18
C ALA A 39 -6.43 4.99 3.27
N ARG A 40 -5.30 4.40 3.69
CA ARG A 40 -4.09 4.27 2.86
C ARG A 40 -4.33 3.32 1.70
N ILE A 41 -4.91 2.14 1.96
CA ILE A 41 -5.27 1.17 0.92
C ILE A 41 -6.21 1.81 -0.11
N ARG A 42 -7.26 2.47 0.36
CA ARG A 42 -8.21 3.17 -0.53
C ARG A 42 -7.52 4.23 -1.39
N SER A 43 -6.70 5.07 -0.77
CA SER A 43 -5.99 6.13 -1.50
C SER A 43 -5.02 5.56 -2.52
N TYR A 44 -4.38 4.43 -2.23
CA TYR A 44 -3.48 3.73 -3.16
C TYR A 44 -4.25 3.23 -4.40
N ILE A 45 -5.38 2.56 -4.17
CA ILE A 45 -6.26 2.08 -5.25
C ILE A 45 -6.72 3.25 -6.13
N ASP A 46 -7.22 4.33 -5.52
CA ASP A 46 -7.71 5.52 -6.23
C ASP A 46 -6.59 6.21 -7.02
N GLN A 47 -5.37 6.30 -6.47
CA GLN A 47 -4.22 6.95 -7.12
C GLN A 47 -3.64 6.14 -8.27
N HIS A 48 -3.77 4.82 -8.24
CA HIS A 48 -3.24 3.93 -9.28
C HIS A 48 -4.32 3.52 -10.29
N GLY A 49 -5.54 4.01 -10.15
CA GLY A 49 -6.66 3.65 -11.03
C GLY A 49 -6.97 2.16 -11.00
N ILE A 50 -6.68 1.50 -9.88
CA ILE A 50 -6.90 0.06 -9.71
C ILE A 50 -8.39 -0.18 -9.48
N ASP A 51 -8.95 -1.19 -10.12
CA ASP A 51 -10.32 -1.61 -9.84
C ASP A 51 -10.39 -2.29 -8.46
N ALA A 52 -11.13 -1.69 -7.55
CA ALA A 52 -11.31 -2.19 -6.19
C ALA A 52 -12.00 -3.57 -6.17
N ASP A 53 -12.91 -3.83 -7.12
CA ASP A 53 -13.61 -5.11 -7.18
C ASP A 53 -12.64 -6.21 -7.64
N ALA A 54 -11.77 -5.93 -8.60
CA ALA A 54 -10.70 -6.85 -9.02
C ALA A 54 -9.75 -7.21 -7.85
N VAL A 55 -9.36 -6.24 -7.03
CA VAL A 55 -8.56 -6.48 -5.82
C VAL A 55 -9.31 -7.36 -4.83
N ALA A 56 -10.61 -7.10 -4.63
CA ALA A 56 -11.44 -7.89 -3.73
C ALA A 56 -11.49 -9.37 -4.17
N TYR A 57 -11.74 -9.63 -5.46
CA TYR A 57 -11.76 -10.98 -6.00
C TYR A 57 -10.41 -11.69 -5.86
N LYS A 58 -9.30 -11.00 -6.16
CA LYS A 58 -7.94 -11.56 -6.01
C LYS A 58 -7.59 -11.85 -4.55
N ALA A 59 -8.09 -11.03 -3.62
CA ALA A 59 -7.91 -11.24 -2.18
C ALA A 59 -8.89 -12.28 -1.57
N GLY A 60 -9.82 -12.84 -2.36
CA GLY A 60 -10.84 -13.77 -1.87
C GLY A 60 -11.90 -13.10 -0.97
N ILE A 61 -12.07 -11.78 -1.07
CA ILE A 61 -13.00 -10.99 -0.27
C ILE A 61 -14.20 -10.58 -1.14
N PRO A 62 -15.45 -10.73 -0.67
CA PRO A 62 -16.60 -10.25 -1.44
C PRO A 62 -16.51 -8.72 -1.69
N PRO A 63 -16.77 -8.20 -2.90
CA PRO A 63 -16.63 -6.77 -3.20
C PRO A 63 -17.43 -5.85 -2.27
N ALA A 64 -18.65 -6.25 -1.90
CA ALA A 64 -19.49 -5.51 -0.95
C ALA A 64 -18.86 -5.43 0.45
N VAL A 65 -18.11 -6.44 0.86
CA VAL A 65 -17.37 -6.48 2.12
C VAL A 65 -16.12 -5.60 2.02
N PHE A 66 -15.36 -5.73 0.93
CA PHE A 66 -14.16 -4.92 0.68
C PHE A 66 -14.48 -3.43 0.64
N LYS A 67 -15.58 -3.02 0.01
CA LYS A 67 -16.06 -1.63 0.04
C LYS A 67 -16.32 -1.13 1.46
N LYS A 68 -16.91 -1.95 2.34
CA LYS A 68 -17.11 -1.59 3.75
C LYS A 68 -15.76 -1.44 4.49
N MET A 69 -14.77 -2.29 4.19
CA MET A 69 -13.42 -2.19 4.73
C MET A 69 -12.75 -0.87 4.31
N LEU A 70 -12.77 -0.51 3.03
CA LEU A 70 -12.18 0.72 2.50
C LEU A 70 -12.80 2.02 3.06
N HIS A 71 -14.05 1.94 3.53
CA HIS A 71 -14.73 3.04 4.22
C HIS A 71 -14.58 3.00 5.74
N GLY A 72 -13.85 2.04 6.30
CA GLY A 72 -13.67 1.89 7.75
C GLY A 72 -14.94 1.46 8.50
N ARG A 73 -15.93 0.92 7.77
CA ARG A 73 -17.17 0.39 8.35
C ARG A 73 -17.04 -1.07 8.81
N ARG A 74 -15.91 -1.71 8.48
CA ARG A 74 -15.53 -3.06 8.90
C ARG A 74 -14.04 -3.07 9.21
N THR A 75 -13.67 -3.78 10.28
CA THR A 75 -12.27 -4.04 10.63
C THR A 75 -11.62 -4.96 9.60
N ILE A 76 -10.39 -4.67 9.23
CA ILE A 76 -9.56 -5.55 8.38
C ILE A 76 -8.73 -6.42 9.33
N TYR A 77 -8.92 -7.73 9.29
CA TYR A 77 -8.12 -8.68 10.07
C TYR A 77 -6.76 -8.93 9.41
N SER A 78 -5.82 -9.54 10.12
CA SER A 78 -4.45 -9.79 9.64
C SER A 78 -4.41 -10.59 8.34
N ASP A 79 -5.24 -11.63 8.23
CA ASP A 79 -5.27 -12.51 7.05
C ASP A 79 -5.86 -11.80 5.83
N GLU A 80 -6.95 -11.04 6.05
CA GLU A 80 -7.55 -10.18 5.03
C GLU A 80 -6.56 -9.10 4.58
N TYR A 81 -5.84 -8.47 5.52
CA TYR A 81 -4.82 -7.47 5.22
C TYR A 81 -3.70 -8.06 4.35
N LYS A 82 -3.19 -9.23 4.71
CA LYS A 82 -2.16 -9.93 3.95
C LYS A 82 -2.63 -10.25 2.53
N ALA A 83 -3.84 -10.81 2.39
CA ALA A 83 -4.43 -11.11 1.09
C ALA A 83 -4.62 -9.85 0.23
N ILE A 84 -4.98 -8.71 0.83
CA ILE A 84 -5.06 -7.43 0.11
C ILE A 84 -3.68 -6.95 -0.35
N CYS A 85 -2.64 -7.08 0.47
CA CYS A 85 -1.28 -6.70 0.08
C CYS A 85 -0.76 -7.58 -1.07
N GLU A 86 -0.99 -8.88 -1.01
CA GLU A 86 -0.65 -9.83 -2.08
C GLU A 86 -1.47 -9.54 -3.36
N ALA A 87 -2.74 -9.17 -3.23
CA ALA A 87 -3.57 -8.78 -4.36
C ALA A 87 -3.03 -7.53 -5.07
N LEU A 88 -2.52 -6.57 -4.29
CA LEU A 88 -1.94 -5.32 -4.78
C LEU A 88 -0.46 -5.43 -5.19
N ASP A 89 0.19 -6.59 -4.99
CA ASP A 89 1.62 -6.81 -5.23
C ASP A 89 2.52 -5.85 -4.44
N VAL A 90 2.17 -5.60 -3.17
CA VAL A 90 2.92 -4.69 -2.28
C VAL A 90 3.36 -5.39 -1.00
N GLY A 91 4.46 -4.91 -0.40
CA GLY A 91 4.93 -5.38 0.90
C GLY A 91 3.96 -5.05 2.04
N ALA A 92 3.90 -5.89 3.07
CA ALA A 92 3.01 -5.71 4.22
C ALA A 92 3.29 -4.44 5.05
N GLU A 93 4.50 -3.88 4.93
CA GLU A 93 4.92 -2.63 5.52
C GLU A 93 4.32 -1.39 4.83
N THR A 94 3.84 -1.53 3.58
CA THR A 94 3.41 -0.41 2.73
C THR A 94 2.35 0.47 3.38
N PHE A 95 1.39 -0.14 4.07
CA PHE A 95 0.29 0.58 4.71
C PHE A 95 0.44 0.73 6.22
N LEU A 96 1.46 0.12 6.83
CA LEU A 96 1.71 0.19 8.27
C LEU A 96 2.64 1.37 8.59
N ASP A 97 2.21 2.23 9.51
CA ASP A 97 3.10 3.26 10.09
C ASP A 97 3.83 2.64 11.27
N ILE A 98 4.86 1.84 10.98
CA ILE A 98 5.69 1.26 12.04
C ILE A 98 6.66 2.36 12.47
N LYS A 99 6.31 3.09 13.54
CA LYS A 99 7.34 3.75 14.35
C LYS A 99 8.10 2.65 15.06
N LEU A 100 9.22 2.24 14.47
CA LEU A 100 10.25 1.53 15.22
C LEU A 100 10.73 2.50 16.30
N ALA A 101 10.32 2.24 17.54
CA ALA A 101 10.79 2.93 18.73
C ALA A 101 12.21 2.51 19.06
#